data_AF-A0A7S4J7P9-F1
#
_entry.id   AF-A0A7S4J7P9-F1
#
_cell.length_a   1.000
_cell.length_b   1.000
_cell.length_c   1.000
_cell.angle_alpha   90.00
_cell.angle_beta   90.00
_cell.angle_gamma   90.00
#
_symmetry.space_group_name_H-M   'P 1'
#
loop_
_entity.id
_entity.type
_entity.pdbx_description
1 polymer ?
#
loop_
_entity_poly.entity_id
_entity_poly.type
_entity_poly.pdbx_seq_one_letter_code
_entity_poly.pdbx_strand_id
1 'polypeptide(L)'
;SSPASVSSSSSSATATVMTRLGAVSKRQLAIFDGPELASIVSFLADEEEEAGDFYSPPPNLAAGSPDKSKRIGGMNVVAGTDESGRRVVGVERRLEDIVIRGAAGGDDDDYDSDSDSGLISMGDGTTFLYEDSTATIPRSVSDDDALSTAAAALCGVHCGAPSSAMEGGTAAAAGKVVVVGGSDYARFAARGLEAIGADVSLVSIRPGVWLSDSKVEVMEPAVGKLKLGFAGAIGNFDSLVDTLGDEAKLGDVRSFSSSSSPRGDSSDERGAWIVSELRKQHGCRRYVSTVTRSQKYLLDEGLLFARSPVLRYQSDVERRLPPTSVPLIRPPRNYGPSTLQKLLDSGVIFRPDRNENGPNSNKGAFVRGCCFADLTELKTWPRDSTGGTAIRFGFPVRGEIDVAAKARMAAAAAAAEGGGNDDDD
;
A
#
# COMPACT_ATOMS: atom_id res chain seq x y z
N SER A 1 33.86 -49.16 63.32
CA SER A 1 34.33 -48.19 62.31
C SER A 1 33.87 -48.68 60.96
N SER A 2 32.74 -48.16 60.48
CA SER A 2 32.11 -48.58 59.21
C SER A 2 32.33 -47.49 58.16
N PRO A 3 32.69 -47.82 56.91
CA PRO A 3 32.81 -46.82 55.86
C PRO A 3 31.45 -46.63 55.15
N ALA A 4 31.08 -45.36 54.98
CA ALA A 4 29.92 -44.95 54.17
C ALA A 4 30.31 -44.91 52.69
N SER A 5 29.58 -45.66 51.86
CA SER A 5 29.66 -45.63 50.40
C SER A 5 28.76 -44.52 49.84
N VAL A 6 29.36 -43.51 49.21
CA VAL A 6 28.64 -42.44 48.50
C VAL A 6 28.44 -42.89 47.05
N SER A 7 27.18 -43.11 46.65
CA SER A 7 26.77 -43.39 45.28
C SER A 7 26.52 -42.08 44.53
N SER A 8 27.40 -41.72 43.60
CA SER A 8 27.21 -40.61 42.66
C SER A 8 26.45 -41.09 41.41
N SER A 9 25.17 -40.72 41.32
CA SER A 9 24.36 -40.88 40.11
C SER A 9 24.71 -39.79 39.10
N SER A 10 25.49 -40.13 38.09
CA SER A 10 25.75 -39.28 36.93
C SER A 10 24.52 -39.26 36.02
N SER A 11 23.71 -38.20 36.11
CA SER A 11 22.66 -37.89 35.13
C SER A 11 23.32 -37.50 33.81
N SER A 12 23.35 -38.46 32.87
CA SER A 12 23.70 -38.20 31.48
C SER A 12 22.61 -37.33 30.85
N ALA A 13 22.87 -36.03 30.76
CA ALA A 13 22.07 -35.12 29.95
C ALA A 13 22.31 -35.49 28.47
N THR A 14 21.43 -36.33 27.91
CA THR A 14 21.26 -36.44 26.47
C THR A 14 20.87 -35.07 25.94
N ALA A 15 21.86 -34.33 25.45
CA ALA A 15 21.64 -33.17 24.60
C ALA A 15 20.99 -33.69 23.31
N THR A 16 19.66 -33.71 23.31
CA THR A 16 18.87 -33.82 22.08
C THR A 16 19.22 -32.58 21.27
N VAL A 17 20.18 -32.72 20.37
CA VAL A 17 20.39 -31.77 19.27
C VAL A 17 19.16 -31.90 18.39
N MET A 18 18.06 -31.28 18.82
CA MET A 18 17.02 -30.85 17.90
C MET A 18 17.73 -29.86 16.98
N THR A 19 18.15 -30.33 15.81
CA THR A 19 18.30 -29.48 14.63
C THR A 19 16.96 -28.76 14.49
N ARG A 20 16.86 -27.56 15.08
CA ARG A 20 15.77 -26.62 14.82
C ARG A 20 15.83 -26.38 13.32
N LEU A 21 14.98 -27.06 12.57
CA LEU A 21 14.65 -26.67 11.19
C LEU A 21 14.43 -25.17 11.23
N GLY A 22 15.17 -24.43 10.40
CA GLY A 22 15.24 -22.97 10.48
C GLY A 22 13.83 -22.40 10.53
N ALA A 23 13.47 -21.80 11.66
CA ALA A 23 12.12 -21.27 11.86
C ALA A 23 11.81 -20.15 10.86
N VAL A 24 12.83 -19.45 10.37
CA VAL A 24 12.73 -18.56 9.21
C VAL A 24 13.11 -19.34 7.96
N SER A 25 12.15 -19.56 7.07
CA SER A 25 12.39 -20.19 5.78
C SER A 25 12.93 -19.18 4.77
N LYS A 26 12.43 -17.95 4.80
CA LYS A 26 12.80 -16.90 3.85
C LYS A 26 12.63 -15.49 4.42
N ARG A 27 13.51 -14.59 3.98
CA ARG A 27 13.50 -13.18 4.35
C ARG A 27 13.73 -12.32 3.11
N GLN A 28 12.98 -11.24 2.99
CA GLN A 28 13.11 -10.30 1.88
C GLN A 28 12.82 -8.86 2.33
N LEU A 29 13.70 -7.93 1.98
CA LEU A 29 13.48 -6.50 2.15
C LEU A 29 12.68 -5.96 0.96
N ALA A 30 11.42 -5.60 1.18
CA ALA A 30 10.61 -4.86 0.22
C ALA A 30 10.91 -3.36 0.35
N ILE A 31 11.29 -2.71 -0.75
CA ILE A 31 11.65 -1.30 -0.79
C ILE A 31 10.57 -0.52 -1.51
N PHE A 32 10.05 0.51 -0.85
CA PHE A 32 9.06 1.46 -1.36
C PHE A 32 9.73 2.80 -1.61
N ASP A 33 9.34 3.47 -2.69
CA ASP A 33 9.92 4.73 -3.12
C ASP A 33 8.87 5.72 -3.65
N GLY A 34 9.30 6.95 -3.94
CA GLY A 34 8.49 7.88 -4.71
C GLY A 34 7.08 8.14 -4.16
N PRO A 35 6.08 8.29 -5.04
CA PRO A 35 4.66 8.42 -4.67
C PRO A 35 4.08 7.22 -3.90
N GLU A 36 4.53 6.00 -4.19
CA GLU A 36 4.12 4.79 -3.45
C GLU A 36 4.47 4.89 -1.96
N LEU A 37 5.72 5.23 -1.65
CA LEU A 37 6.17 5.47 -0.28
C LEU A 37 5.43 6.62 0.38
N ALA A 38 5.17 7.70 -0.36
CA ALA A 38 4.45 8.86 0.17
C ALA A 38 3.01 8.48 0.60
N SER A 39 2.33 7.64 -0.18
CA SER A 39 0.99 7.15 0.15
C SER A 39 1.00 6.28 1.42
N ILE A 40 2.00 5.40 1.57
CA ILE A 40 2.15 4.57 2.77
C ILE A 40 2.41 5.44 4.01
N VAL A 41 3.32 6.40 3.93
CA VAL A 41 3.65 7.29 5.06
C VAL A 41 2.47 8.17 5.45
N SER A 42 1.69 8.65 4.47
CA SER A 42 0.46 9.40 4.75
C SER A 42 -0.57 8.54 5.48
N PHE A 43 -0.77 7.29 5.03
CA PHE A 43 -1.70 6.37 5.67
C PHE A 43 -1.32 6.10 7.13
N LEU A 44 -0.05 5.84 7.41
CA LEU A 44 0.44 5.63 8.78
C LEU A 44 0.26 6.87 9.67
N ALA A 45 0.44 8.06 9.11
CA ALA A 45 0.20 9.31 9.84
C ALA A 45 -1.28 9.45 10.22
N ASP A 46 -2.19 9.16 9.29
CA ASP A 46 -3.64 9.22 9.52
C ASP A 46 -4.08 8.19 10.59
N GLU A 47 -3.58 6.94 10.54
CA GLU A 47 -3.88 5.91 11.55
C GLU A 47 -3.44 6.31 12.96
N GLU A 48 -2.31 7.00 13.10
CA GLU A 48 -1.80 7.43 14.39
C GLU A 48 -2.58 8.63 14.92
N GLU A 49 -2.94 9.59 14.05
CA GLU A 49 -3.83 10.68 14.42
C GLU A 49 -5.18 10.15 14.92
N GLU A 50 -5.75 9.15 14.25
CA GLU A 50 -6.99 8.47 14.69
C GLU A 50 -6.82 7.73 16.03
N ALA A 51 -5.63 7.19 16.30
CA ALA A 51 -5.30 6.54 17.56
C ALA A 51 -5.03 7.52 18.71
N GLY A 52 -4.88 8.82 18.43
CA GLY A 52 -4.42 9.81 19.40
C GLY A 52 -2.90 9.75 19.68
N ASP A 53 -2.15 9.00 18.88
CA ASP A 53 -0.70 8.87 18.97
C ASP A 53 0.00 9.89 18.06
N PHE A 54 1.17 10.40 18.47
CA PHE A 54 1.96 11.30 17.61
C PHE A 54 2.91 10.51 16.70
N TYR A 55 2.59 10.43 15.41
CA TYR A 55 3.52 9.85 14.44
C TYR A 55 4.74 10.73 14.22
N SER A 56 5.89 10.21 14.62
CA SER A 56 7.19 10.72 14.20
C SER A 56 7.76 9.81 13.13
N PRO A 57 7.52 10.09 11.83
CA PRO A 57 8.16 9.32 10.77
C PRO A 57 9.69 9.38 10.96
N PRO A 58 10.44 8.35 10.50
CA PRO A 58 11.89 8.39 10.50
C PRO A 58 12.41 9.74 9.97
N PRO A 59 13.49 10.32 10.54
CA PRO A 59 13.90 11.70 10.22
C PRO A 59 14.06 11.98 8.72
N ASN A 60 14.46 10.97 7.95
CA ASN A 60 14.63 11.10 6.50
C ASN A 60 13.33 10.91 5.70
N LEU A 61 12.25 10.43 6.32
CA LEU A 61 10.89 10.36 5.80
C LEU A 61 10.02 11.56 6.23
N ALA A 62 10.43 12.35 7.22
CA ALA A 62 9.72 13.54 7.69
C ALA A 62 9.55 14.62 6.60
N ALA A 63 8.44 15.37 6.62
CA ALA A 63 8.08 16.34 5.57
C ALA A 63 9.18 17.37 5.25
N GLY A 64 10.03 17.75 6.21
CA GLY A 64 11.13 18.71 6.06
C GLY A 64 12.48 18.17 5.55
N SER A 65 12.64 16.85 5.35
CA SER A 65 13.94 16.30 4.92
C SER A 65 14.34 16.78 3.50
N PRO A 66 15.60 17.25 3.30
CA PRO A 66 16.04 18.02 2.14
C PRO A 66 16.09 17.25 0.80
N ASP A 67 15.99 15.92 0.82
CA ASP A 67 16.03 15.10 -0.41
C ASP A 67 14.77 14.22 -0.56
N LYS A 68 13.60 14.88 -0.62
CA LYS A 68 12.29 14.24 -0.89
C LYS A 68 12.34 13.28 -2.09
N SER A 69 13.11 13.63 -3.12
CA SER A 69 13.23 12.85 -4.35
C SER A 69 13.98 11.53 -4.20
N LYS A 70 14.82 11.39 -3.16
CA LYS A 70 15.62 10.17 -2.90
C LYS A 70 15.16 9.34 -1.71
N ARG A 71 13.98 9.65 -1.18
CA ARG A 71 13.40 8.88 -0.08
C ARG A 71 13.09 7.45 -0.55
N ILE A 72 13.59 6.52 0.22
CA ILE A 72 13.25 5.10 0.17
C ILE A 72 12.90 4.69 1.59
N GLY A 73 11.93 3.80 1.71
CA GLY A 73 11.62 3.12 2.96
C GLY A 73 11.53 1.63 2.70
N GLY A 74 11.76 0.84 3.72
CA GLY A 74 11.87 -0.60 3.62
C GLY A 74 10.93 -1.32 4.57
N MET A 75 10.51 -2.52 4.21
CA MET A 75 9.79 -3.44 5.08
C MET A 75 10.45 -4.81 4.97
N ASN A 76 11.02 -5.31 6.07
CA ASN A 76 11.56 -6.66 6.11
C ASN A 76 10.39 -7.64 6.25
N VAL A 77 10.08 -8.35 5.18
CA VAL A 77 9.04 -9.39 5.19
C VAL A 77 9.70 -10.74 5.39
N VAL A 78 9.17 -11.52 6.31
CA VAL A 78 9.68 -12.83 6.70
C VAL A 78 8.59 -13.87 6.54
N ALA A 79 8.96 -15.02 5.99
CA ALA A 79 8.16 -16.23 5.98
C ALA A 79 8.88 -17.32 6.77
N GLY A 80 8.11 -18.15 7.47
CA GLY A 80 8.67 -19.20 8.31
C GLY A 80 7.61 -19.93 9.12
N THR A 81 8.02 -20.53 10.23
CA THR A 81 7.15 -21.21 11.19
C THR A 81 7.18 -20.52 12.55
N ASP A 82 6.01 -20.22 13.11
CA ASP A 82 5.86 -19.73 14.48
C ASP A 82 6.14 -20.84 15.52
N GLU A 83 6.09 -20.50 16.81
CA GLU A 83 6.30 -21.46 17.91
C GLU A 83 5.27 -22.61 17.92
N SER A 84 4.09 -22.40 17.33
CA SER A 84 3.05 -23.42 17.17
C SER A 84 3.28 -24.33 15.94
N GLY A 85 4.34 -24.09 15.17
CA GLY A 85 4.64 -24.81 13.93
C GLY A 85 3.76 -24.43 12.75
N ARG A 86 2.99 -23.33 12.83
CA ARG A 86 2.19 -22.82 11.72
C ARG A 86 3.07 -22.03 10.77
N ARG A 87 2.85 -22.20 9.46
CA ARG A 87 3.51 -21.37 8.44
C ARG A 87 2.94 -19.97 8.50
N VAL A 88 3.78 -18.96 8.68
CA VAL A 88 3.39 -17.56 8.80
C VAL A 88 4.22 -16.67 7.89
N VAL A 89 3.62 -15.56 7.45
CA VAL A 89 4.29 -14.43 6.82
C VAL A 89 3.98 -13.18 7.63
N GLY A 90 4.96 -12.30 7.83
CA GLY A 90 4.76 -11.04 8.52
C GLY A 90 5.94 -10.10 8.38
N VAL A 91 5.85 -8.93 9.00
CA VAL A 91 6.89 -7.91 9.00
C VAL A 91 7.75 -8.09 10.24
N GLU A 92 9.06 -8.21 10.01
CA GLU A 92 10.07 -8.36 11.05
C GLU A 92 10.28 -7.05 11.80
N ARG A 93 10.23 -7.12 13.14
CA ARG A 93 10.72 -6.07 14.05
C ARG A 93 12.17 -6.34 14.37
N ARG A 94 13.05 -5.35 14.23
CA ARG A 94 14.45 -5.52 14.60
C ARG A 94 14.62 -5.47 16.11
N LEU A 95 15.45 -6.36 16.63
CA LEU A 95 15.78 -6.41 18.06
C LEU A 95 16.42 -5.11 18.56
N GLU A 96 17.21 -4.44 17.71
CA GLU A 96 17.81 -3.12 18.00
C GLU A 96 16.75 -2.03 18.29
N ASP A 97 15.55 -2.13 17.72
CA ASP A 97 14.45 -1.21 18.00
C ASP A 97 13.76 -1.50 19.36
N ILE A 98 13.97 -2.70 19.91
CA ILE A 98 13.42 -3.11 21.21
C ILE A 98 14.29 -2.58 22.35
N VAL A 99 15.62 -2.69 22.21
CA VAL A 99 16.58 -2.36 23.27
C VAL A 99 16.65 -0.87 23.60
N ILE A 100 16.40 0.02 22.63
CA ILE A 100 16.53 1.47 22.81
C ILE A 100 15.49 2.05 23.79
N ARG A 101 14.30 1.42 23.94
CA ARG A 101 13.28 1.90 24.88
C ARG A 101 13.56 1.54 26.34
N GLY A 102 14.26 0.43 26.60
CA GLY A 102 14.52 -0.05 27.97
C GLY A 102 15.68 0.65 28.69
N ALA A 103 16.55 1.38 27.98
CA ALA A 103 17.77 1.96 28.56
C ALA A 103 17.64 3.44 28.98
N ALA A 104 16.55 4.11 28.64
CA ALA A 104 16.28 5.47 29.10
C ALA A 104 15.64 5.42 30.50
N GLY A 105 16.43 5.01 31.48
CA GLY A 105 16.00 4.83 32.87
C GLY A 105 15.52 6.13 33.51
N GLY A 106 14.23 6.17 33.81
CA GLY A 106 13.66 6.92 34.93
C GLY A 106 13.00 5.90 35.85
N ASP A 107 13.35 5.92 37.13
CA ASP A 107 12.82 5.08 38.22
C ASP A 107 11.34 5.43 38.56
N ASP A 108 10.49 5.55 37.53
CA ASP A 108 9.06 5.74 37.71
C ASP A 108 8.40 4.36 37.53
N ASP A 109 8.16 3.70 38.66
CA ASP A 109 7.58 2.34 38.80
C ASP A 109 6.12 2.21 38.31
N ASP A 110 5.59 3.22 37.61
CA ASP A 110 4.26 3.26 36.98
C ASP A 110 4.34 3.13 35.45
N TYR A 111 5.41 2.52 34.93
CA TYR A 111 5.38 1.97 33.56
C TYR A 111 4.42 0.79 33.56
N ASP A 112 3.14 1.11 33.38
CA ASP A 112 2.16 0.18 32.84
C ASP A 112 2.87 -0.59 31.73
N SER A 113 2.92 -1.90 31.94
CA SER A 113 3.41 -2.92 31.04
C SER A 113 2.56 -2.94 29.77
N ASP A 114 2.55 -1.83 29.04
CA ASP A 114 2.04 -1.72 27.69
C ASP A 114 3.02 -2.46 26.78
N SER A 115 2.87 -3.78 26.86
CA SER A 115 2.48 -4.56 25.72
C SER A 115 3.59 -4.80 24.70
N ASP A 116 4.60 -5.54 25.16
CA ASP A 116 5.26 -6.57 24.33
C ASP A 116 4.25 -7.63 23.79
N SER A 117 2.95 -7.50 24.11
CA SER A 117 1.84 -8.35 23.65
C SER A 117 1.61 -8.32 22.14
N GLY A 118 2.18 -7.37 21.40
CA GLY A 118 2.03 -7.26 19.94
C GLY A 118 3.13 -7.92 19.10
N LEU A 119 3.95 -8.82 19.65
CA LEU A 119 5.01 -9.51 18.92
C LEU A 119 4.82 -11.02 18.87
N ILE A 120 5.09 -11.60 17.71
CA ILE A 120 5.13 -13.05 17.49
C ILE A 120 6.58 -13.47 17.36
N SER A 121 7.07 -14.34 18.25
CA SER A 121 8.39 -14.93 18.13
C SER A 121 8.38 -16.02 17.05
N MET A 122 9.40 -15.98 16.18
CA MET A 122 9.70 -17.12 15.32
C MET A 122 10.44 -18.16 16.16
N GLY A 123 10.26 -19.45 15.86
CA GLY A 123 10.91 -20.55 16.61
C GLY A 123 12.46 -20.55 16.63
N ASP A 124 13.11 -19.55 16.02
CA ASP A 124 14.54 -19.32 16.08
C ASP A 124 14.98 -18.58 17.37
N GLY A 125 14.05 -17.92 18.07
CA GLY A 125 14.29 -17.14 19.28
C GLY A 125 15.01 -15.81 19.05
N THR A 126 15.18 -15.38 17.80
CA THR A 126 15.89 -14.15 17.43
C THR A 126 15.11 -13.24 16.48
N THR A 127 14.13 -13.80 15.78
CA THR A 127 13.27 -13.08 14.86
C THR A 127 11.90 -12.87 15.50
N PHE A 128 11.43 -11.63 15.49
CA PHE A 128 10.12 -11.25 16.01
C PHE A 128 9.34 -10.56 14.89
N LEU A 129 8.08 -10.93 14.72
CA LEU A 129 7.15 -10.30 13.79
C LEU A 129 6.20 -9.38 14.53
N TYR A 130 5.79 -8.28 13.90
CA TYR A 130 4.65 -7.51 14.38
C TYR A 130 3.38 -8.37 14.25
N GLU A 131 2.66 -8.56 15.35
CA GLU A 131 1.41 -9.35 15.38
C GLU A 131 0.40 -8.82 14.36
N ASP A 132 0.20 -7.50 14.34
CA ASP A 132 -0.67 -6.78 13.40
C ASP A 132 -0.32 -6.99 11.93
N SER A 133 0.87 -7.50 11.62
CA SER A 133 1.33 -7.75 10.25
C SER A 133 1.35 -9.22 9.86
N THR A 134 1.03 -10.11 10.80
CA THR A 134 1.23 -11.55 10.63
C THR A 134 -0.02 -12.20 10.04
N ALA A 135 0.19 -13.10 9.06
CA ALA A 135 -0.84 -13.94 8.48
C ALA A 135 -0.34 -15.39 8.35
N THR A 136 -1.25 -16.35 8.43
CA THR A 136 -0.97 -17.77 8.21
C THR A 136 -0.89 -18.04 6.72
N ILE A 137 0.15 -18.77 6.28
CA ILE A 137 0.34 -19.15 4.87
C ILE A 137 -0.40 -20.47 4.61
N PRO A 138 -1.44 -20.48 3.74
CA PRO A 138 -2.13 -21.70 3.37
C PRO A 138 -1.20 -22.71 2.68
N ARG A 139 -1.53 -24.00 2.75
CA ARG A 139 -0.74 -25.06 2.10
C ARG A 139 -0.65 -24.90 0.57
N SER A 140 -1.64 -24.26 -0.04
CA SER A 140 -1.70 -23.96 -1.47
C SER A 140 -0.79 -22.80 -1.89
N VAL A 141 -0.24 -22.03 -0.95
CA VAL A 141 0.57 -20.84 -1.22
C VAL A 141 2.02 -21.08 -0.84
N SER A 142 2.94 -20.75 -1.74
CA SER A 142 4.38 -20.83 -1.50
C SER A 142 4.86 -19.68 -0.61
N ASP A 143 6.01 -19.83 0.07
CA ASP A 143 6.58 -18.74 0.88
C ASP A 143 6.94 -17.53 -0.01
N ASP A 144 7.38 -17.79 -1.24
CA ASP A 144 7.72 -16.76 -2.24
C ASP A 144 6.51 -15.91 -2.63
N ASP A 145 5.38 -16.58 -2.90
CA ASP A 145 4.11 -15.95 -3.22
C ASP A 145 3.57 -15.17 -2.01
N ALA A 146 3.71 -15.71 -0.80
CA ALA A 146 3.29 -15.04 0.42
C ALA A 146 4.10 -13.75 0.67
N LEU A 147 5.43 -13.80 0.55
CA LEU A 147 6.29 -12.62 0.67
C LEU A 147 5.97 -11.56 -0.39
N SER A 148 5.84 -11.97 -1.65
CA SER A 148 5.55 -11.07 -2.76
C SER A 148 4.17 -10.42 -2.62
N THR A 149 3.17 -11.20 -2.19
CA THR A 149 1.82 -10.70 -1.87
C THR A 149 1.86 -9.73 -0.70
N ALA A 150 2.60 -10.07 0.36
CA ALA A 150 2.75 -9.23 1.55
C ALA A 150 3.52 -7.93 1.30
N ALA A 151 4.37 -7.85 0.28
CA ALA A 151 4.96 -6.59 -0.13
C ALA A 151 4.02 -5.78 -1.04
N ALA A 152 3.39 -6.45 -2.00
CA ALA A 152 2.54 -5.80 -3.01
C ALA A 152 1.23 -5.25 -2.43
N ALA A 153 0.64 -5.93 -1.44
CA ALA A 153 -0.65 -5.56 -0.86
C ALA A 153 -0.59 -4.26 -0.04
N LEU A 154 0.58 -3.87 0.48
CA LEU A 154 0.68 -2.76 1.43
C LEU A 154 0.12 -1.45 0.84
N CYS A 155 0.66 -0.99 -0.29
CA CYS A 155 0.24 0.28 -0.87
C CYS A 155 -1.14 0.17 -1.55
N GLY A 156 -1.25 -0.65 -2.59
CA GLY A 156 -2.44 -0.67 -3.46
C GLY A 156 -3.69 -1.32 -2.87
N VAL A 157 -3.55 -2.18 -1.85
CA VAL A 157 -4.70 -2.86 -1.20
C VAL A 157 -4.94 -2.27 0.17
N HIS A 158 -3.98 -2.33 1.08
CA HIS A 158 -4.22 -1.93 2.47
C HIS A 158 -4.41 -0.41 2.59
N CYS A 159 -3.48 0.41 2.08
CA CYS A 159 -3.67 1.87 2.13
C CYS A 159 -4.87 2.35 1.29
N GLY A 160 -5.29 1.57 0.29
CA GLY A 160 -6.44 1.86 -0.57
C GLY A 160 -7.79 1.37 -0.01
N ALA A 161 -7.78 0.58 1.06
CA ALA A 161 -8.99 0.00 1.61
C ALA A 161 -9.74 1.02 2.48
N PRO A 162 -11.08 1.08 2.40
CA PRO A 162 -11.89 1.91 3.28
C PRO A 162 -11.88 1.32 4.70
N SER A 163 -11.94 2.16 5.75
CA SER A 163 -11.89 1.68 7.14
C SER A 163 -12.98 0.64 7.42
N SER A 164 -14.18 0.82 6.85
CA SER A 164 -15.29 -0.12 7.04
C SER A 164 -15.05 -1.52 6.49
N ALA A 165 -14.18 -1.68 5.47
CA ALA A 165 -13.83 -3.00 4.94
C ALA A 165 -12.81 -3.74 5.83
N MET A 166 -11.98 -3.01 6.57
CA MET A 166 -10.99 -3.61 7.47
C MET A 166 -11.63 -4.20 8.73
N GLU A 167 -12.71 -3.60 9.23
CA GLU A 167 -13.39 -4.00 10.48
C GLU A 167 -14.27 -5.25 10.35
N GLY A 168 -14.33 -5.88 9.17
CA GLY A 168 -15.17 -7.08 8.97
C GLY A 168 -16.68 -6.79 8.98
N GLY A 169 -17.07 -5.55 8.65
CA GLY A 169 -18.47 -5.12 8.61
C GLY A 169 -19.33 -5.94 7.64
N THR A 170 -20.64 -5.96 7.89
CA THR A 170 -21.62 -6.62 7.01
C THR A 170 -21.59 -6.04 5.59
N ALA A 171 -21.95 -6.84 4.58
CA ALA A 171 -21.90 -6.47 3.16
C ALA A 171 -22.61 -5.15 2.78
N ALA A 172 -23.53 -4.66 3.61
CA ALA A 172 -24.24 -3.39 3.39
C ALA A 172 -23.39 -2.14 3.70
N ALA A 173 -22.22 -2.28 4.32
CA ALA A 173 -21.31 -1.18 4.67
C ALA A 173 -19.97 -1.21 3.90
N ALA A 174 -19.90 -2.00 2.82
CA ALA A 174 -18.72 -2.10 1.96
C ALA A 174 -18.39 -0.72 1.39
N GLY A 175 -17.25 -0.15 1.78
CA GLY A 175 -16.79 1.11 1.21
C GLY A 175 -16.46 0.95 -0.27
N LYS A 176 -16.65 2.02 -1.04
CA LYS A 176 -16.46 2.06 -2.48
C LYS A 176 -15.04 2.47 -2.83
N VAL A 177 -14.38 1.72 -3.70
CA VAL A 177 -13.00 1.98 -4.11
C VAL A 177 -12.88 2.00 -5.62
N VAL A 178 -12.20 3.01 -6.13
CA VAL A 178 -11.87 3.12 -7.55
C VAL A 178 -10.41 2.76 -7.75
N VAL A 179 -10.13 1.81 -8.64
CA VAL A 179 -8.76 1.46 -9.06
C VAL A 179 -8.55 1.95 -10.48
N VAL A 180 -7.51 2.76 -10.71
CA VAL A 180 -7.19 3.34 -12.01
C VAL A 180 -5.97 2.64 -12.60
N GLY A 181 -6.12 2.07 -13.80
CA GLY A 181 -5.12 1.32 -14.55
C GLY A 181 -5.52 -0.13 -14.78
N GLY A 182 -4.89 -0.80 -15.76
CA GLY A 182 -5.21 -2.18 -16.13
C GLY A 182 -4.08 -3.19 -15.90
N SER A 183 -2.97 -2.82 -15.25
CA SER A 183 -1.79 -3.70 -15.17
C SER A 183 -2.05 -4.91 -14.30
N ASP A 184 -1.08 -5.82 -14.25
CA ASP A 184 -1.11 -6.92 -13.30
C ASP A 184 -1.22 -6.42 -11.86
N TYR A 185 -0.55 -5.30 -11.55
CA TYR A 185 -0.64 -4.68 -10.23
C TYR A 185 -2.01 -4.05 -9.98
N ALA A 186 -2.57 -3.30 -10.94
CA ALA A 186 -3.93 -2.74 -10.80
C ALA A 186 -4.99 -3.83 -10.63
N ARG A 187 -4.89 -4.92 -11.40
CA ARG A 187 -5.78 -6.08 -11.29
C ARG A 187 -5.62 -6.82 -9.97
N PHE A 188 -4.38 -6.95 -9.48
CA PHE A 188 -4.12 -7.47 -8.14
C PHE A 188 -4.73 -6.58 -7.06
N ALA A 189 -4.54 -5.26 -7.15
CA ALA A 189 -5.10 -4.31 -6.19
C ALA A 189 -6.64 -4.38 -6.16
N ALA A 190 -7.29 -4.37 -7.33
CA ALA A 190 -8.75 -4.46 -7.43
C ALA A 190 -9.31 -5.75 -6.84
N ARG A 191 -8.71 -6.90 -7.17
CA ARG A 191 -9.10 -8.20 -6.57
C ARG A 191 -8.81 -8.27 -5.07
N GLY A 192 -7.71 -7.66 -4.62
CA GLY A 192 -7.37 -7.60 -3.20
C GLY A 192 -8.41 -6.79 -2.42
N LEU A 193 -8.76 -5.60 -2.93
CA LEU A 193 -9.79 -4.74 -2.36
C LEU A 193 -11.17 -5.41 -2.34
N GLU A 194 -11.53 -6.13 -3.41
CA GLU A 194 -12.75 -6.94 -3.44
C GLU A 194 -12.70 -8.06 -2.37
N ALA A 195 -11.59 -8.79 -2.28
CA ALA A 195 -11.43 -9.90 -1.34
C ALA A 195 -11.50 -9.47 0.12
N ILE A 196 -11.11 -8.22 0.43
CA ILE A 196 -11.28 -7.66 1.78
C ILE A 196 -12.70 -7.15 2.06
N GLY A 197 -13.56 -7.09 1.03
CA GLY A 197 -14.98 -6.76 1.15
C GLY A 197 -15.37 -5.37 0.61
N ALA A 198 -14.50 -4.69 -0.14
CA ALA A 198 -14.85 -3.41 -0.77
C ALA A 198 -15.70 -3.58 -2.04
N ASP A 199 -16.50 -2.56 -2.36
CA ASP A 199 -17.18 -2.42 -3.66
C ASP A 199 -16.21 -1.72 -4.63
N VAL A 200 -15.76 -2.43 -5.67
CA VAL A 200 -14.60 -2.01 -6.47
C VAL A 200 -14.99 -1.76 -7.92
N SER A 201 -14.64 -0.57 -8.41
CA SER A 201 -14.66 -0.22 -9.83
C SER A 201 -13.22 -0.11 -10.36
N LEU A 202 -12.88 -0.90 -11.38
CA LEU A 202 -11.61 -0.86 -12.09
C LEU A 202 -11.76 -0.04 -13.39
N VAL A 203 -11.03 1.07 -13.49
CA VAL A 203 -11.07 1.97 -14.64
C VAL A 203 -9.83 1.78 -15.50
N SER A 204 -10.03 1.36 -16.76
CA SER A 204 -8.94 1.14 -17.71
C SER A 204 -9.38 1.45 -19.14
N ILE A 205 -8.44 1.94 -19.96
CA ILE A 205 -8.66 2.09 -21.41
C ILE A 205 -8.28 0.83 -22.20
N ARG A 206 -7.72 -0.19 -21.54
CA ARG A 206 -7.28 -1.38 -22.24
C ARG A 206 -8.47 -2.25 -22.58
N PRO A 207 -8.62 -2.65 -23.86
CA PRO A 207 -9.66 -3.59 -24.22
C PRO A 207 -9.39 -4.93 -23.56
N GLY A 208 -10.43 -5.56 -23.04
CA GLY A 208 -10.35 -6.90 -22.49
C GLY A 208 -9.60 -7.02 -21.17
N VAL A 209 -9.62 -5.98 -20.34
CA VAL A 209 -9.34 -6.15 -18.91
C VAL A 209 -10.51 -6.93 -18.32
N TRP A 210 -10.30 -8.22 -18.08
CA TRP A 210 -11.28 -9.10 -17.43
C TRP A 210 -10.70 -9.63 -16.13
N LEU A 211 -11.54 -9.69 -15.10
CA LEU A 211 -11.26 -10.36 -13.85
C LEU A 211 -12.22 -11.55 -13.75
N SER A 212 -11.74 -12.74 -14.14
CA SER A 212 -12.54 -13.96 -14.02
C SER A 212 -13.01 -14.16 -12.58
N ASP A 213 -14.26 -14.57 -12.39
CA ASP A 213 -14.84 -14.89 -11.08
C ASP A 213 -14.82 -13.73 -10.07
N SER A 214 -14.80 -12.48 -10.55
CA SER A 214 -14.77 -11.27 -9.73
C SER A 214 -16.03 -10.43 -9.96
N LYS A 215 -16.51 -9.78 -8.90
CA LYS A 215 -17.59 -8.80 -8.89
C LYS A 215 -17.10 -7.38 -9.20
N VAL A 216 -15.79 -7.19 -9.39
CA VAL A 216 -15.21 -5.90 -9.75
C VAL A 216 -15.83 -5.40 -11.05
N GLU A 217 -16.40 -4.20 -10.99
CA GLU A 217 -16.95 -3.53 -12.18
C GLU A 217 -15.80 -2.96 -13.02
N VAL A 218 -15.65 -3.41 -14.26
CA VAL A 218 -14.64 -2.85 -15.18
C VAL A 218 -15.28 -1.83 -16.10
N MET A 219 -14.72 -0.63 -16.17
CA MET A 219 -15.22 0.46 -17.01
C MET A 219 -14.11 1.25 -17.71
N GLU A 220 -14.49 1.92 -18.80
CA GLU A 220 -13.62 2.88 -19.49
C GLU A 220 -13.64 4.23 -18.76
N PRO A 221 -12.64 5.12 -18.96
CA PRO A 221 -12.64 6.45 -18.33
C PRO A 221 -13.83 7.33 -18.75
N ALA A 222 -14.39 7.05 -19.94
CA ALA A 222 -15.58 7.70 -20.46
C ALA A 222 -16.75 6.72 -20.46
N VAL A 223 -17.74 6.98 -19.61
CA VAL A 223 -18.83 6.07 -19.30
C VAL A 223 -20.13 6.52 -19.97
N GLY A 224 -20.80 5.57 -20.64
CA GLY A 224 -22.12 5.75 -21.23
C GLY A 224 -22.15 6.64 -22.49
N LYS A 225 -23.36 6.88 -23.01
CA LYS A 225 -23.57 7.63 -24.27
C LYS A 225 -23.12 9.08 -24.20
N LEU A 226 -23.21 9.67 -23.00
CA LEU A 226 -22.78 11.05 -22.73
C LEU A 226 -21.28 11.16 -22.48
N LYS A 227 -20.54 10.04 -22.48
CA LYS A 227 -19.10 9.99 -22.18
C LYS A 227 -18.78 10.73 -20.88
N LEU A 228 -19.53 10.45 -19.81
CA LEU A 228 -19.24 11.06 -18.51
C LEU A 228 -17.89 10.55 -18.00
N GLY A 229 -17.13 11.41 -17.32
CA GLY A 229 -15.93 10.97 -16.62
C GLY A 229 -16.25 9.88 -15.59
N PHE A 230 -15.35 8.89 -15.43
CA PHE A 230 -15.59 7.77 -14.52
C PHE A 230 -15.97 8.21 -13.09
N ALA A 231 -15.30 9.23 -12.52
CA ALA A 231 -15.61 9.69 -11.17
C ALA A 231 -17.05 10.23 -11.07
N GLY A 232 -17.48 10.99 -12.09
CA GLY A 232 -18.85 11.45 -12.23
C GLY A 232 -19.85 10.29 -12.34
N ALA A 233 -19.53 9.29 -13.17
CA ALA A 233 -20.39 8.13 -13.39
C ALA A 233 -20.54 7.24 -12.14
N ILE A 234 -19.45 6.98 -11.42
CA ILE A 234 -19.44 6.21 -10.17
C ILE A 234 -20.15 6.98 -9.05
N GLY A 235 -19.95 8.31 -8.99
CA GLY A 235 -20.49 9.15 -7.94
C GLY A 235 -19.59 9.18 -6.70
N ASN A 236 -20.14 8.81 -5.54
CA ASN A 236 -19.40 8.85 -4.29
C ASN A 236 -18.57 7.57 -4.09
N PHE A 237 -17.31 7.72 -3.69
CA PHE A 237 -16.40 6.64 -3.34
C PHE A 237 -15.43 7.07 -2.24
N ASP A 238 -15.01 6.12 -1.41
CA ASP A 238 -14.20 6.39 -0.22
C ASP A 238 -12.71 6.53 -0.55
N SER A 239 -12.24 5.78 -1.55
CA SER A 239 -10.82 5.72 -1.89
C SER A 239 -10.57 5.59 -3.39
N LEU A 240 -9.46 6.14 -3.87
CA LEU A 240 -8.97 5.99 -5.23
C LEU A 240 -7.53 5.50 -5.22
N VAL A 241 -7.27 4.36 -5.85
CA VAL A 241 -5.94 3.77 -6.04
C VAL A 241 -5.52 4.01 -7.49
N ASP A 242 -4.54 4.88 -7.70
CA ASP A 242 -4.02 5.21 -9.01
C ASP A 242 -2.68 4.53 -9.27
N THR A 243 -2.68 3.58 -10.20
CA THR A 243 -1.49 2.83 -10.58
C THR A 243 -0.72 3.46 -11.75
N LEU A 244 -1.34 4.44 -12.41
CA LEU A 244 -0.79 5.06 -13.62
C LEU A 244 -0.01 6.33 -13.28
N GLY A 245 -0.56 7.18 -12.41
CA GLY A 245 -0.09 8.54 -12.16
C GLY A 245 0.01 8.96 -10.69
N ASP A 246 0.47 10.20 -10.50
CA ASP A 246 0.50 10.87 -9.21
C ASP A 246 -0.15 12.26 -9.36
N GLU A 247 -1.48 12.28 -9.38
CA GLU A 247 -2.27 13.51 -9.50
C GLU A 247 -2.03 14.47 -8.32
N ALA A 248 -1.63 13.93 -7.16
CA ALA A 248 -1.25 14.73 -6.01
C ALA A 248 -0.01 15.60 -6.26
N LYS A 249 0.76 15.35 -7.33
CA LYS A 249 1.93 16.14 -7.75
C LYS A 249 1.91 16.62 -9.19
N LEU A 250 0.77 16.55 -9.90
CA LEU A 250 0.69 16.91 -11.32
C LEU A 250 1.00 18.40 -11.63
N GLY A 251 1.25 19.22 -10.60
CA GLY A 251 1.74 20.60 -10.72
C GLY A 251 3.21 20.78 -11.12
N ASP A 252 4.05 19.75 -10.95
CA ASP A 252 5.52 19.91 -11.05
C ASP A 252 6.09 19.62 -12.46
N VAL A 253 5.33 18.92 -13.31
CA VAL A 253 5.85 18.33 -14.58
C VAL A 253 5.88 19.33 -15.76
N ARG A 254 5.39 20.57 -15.60
CA ARG A 254 5.35 21.57 -16.69
C ARG A 254 6.50 22.58 -16.73
N SER A 255 7.56 22.39 -15.95
CA SER A 255 8.77 23.25 -16.04
C SER A 255 9.75 22.84 -17.17
N PHE A 256 9.30 22.16 -18.22
CA PHE A 256 10.15 21.86 -19.39
C PHE A 256 10.42 23.07 -20.31
N SER A 257 9.97 24.27 -19.95
CA SER A 257 10.26 25.50 -20.71
C SER A 257 10.17 26.76 -19.84
N SER A 258 11.16 26.98 -18.96
CA SER A 258 11.63 28.35 -18.68
C SER A 258 12.90 28.30 -17.84
N SER A 259 14.04 28.32 -18.52
CA SER A 259 15.32 28.70 -17.94
C SER A 259 15.30 30.18 -17.53
N SER A 260 14.73 30.51 -16.36
CA SER A 260 15.11 31.69 -15.54
C SER A 260 14.04 32.01 -14.50
N SER A 261 14.22 31.52 -13.27
CA SER A 261 14.17 32.36 -12.05
C SER A 261 14.30 31.47 -10.81
N PRO A 262 15.34 31.64 -9.99
CA PRO A 262 15.42 31.04 -8.67
C PRO A 262 14.80 32.01 -7.67
N ARG A 263 13.57 31.75 -7.20
CA ARG A 263 13.05 32.24 -5.91
C ARG A 263 11.64 31.70 -5.59
N GLY A 264 11.60 30.79 -4.62
CA GLY A 264 10.63 30.77 -3.51
C GLY A 264 9.24 30.18 -3.76
N ASP A 265 8.99 29.03 -3.13
CA ASP A 265 7.73 28.56 -2.52
C ASP A 265 6.39 28.86 -3.21
N SER A 266 5.81 27.87 -3.89
CA SER A 266 4.34 27.65 -4.03
C SER A 266 3.97 26.49 -4.99
N SER A 267 4.94 25.74 -5.53
CA SER A 267 4.66 24.65 -6.49
C SER A 267 3.94 23.43 -5.90
N ASP A 268 3.92 23.27 -4.57
CA ASP A 268 3.28 22.13 -3.88
C ASP A 268 1.74 22.20 -3.86
N GLU A 269 1.12 23.35 -4.13
CA GLU A 269 -0.35 23.49 -4.04
C GLU A 269 -1.13 22.95 -5.26
N ARG A 270 -0.45 22.75 -6.40
CA ARG A 270 -1.12 22.42 -7.68
C ARG A 270 -1.53 20.96 -7.85
N GLY A 271 -1.06 20.02 -7.05
CA GLY A 271 -1.57 18.64 -7.09
C GLY A 271 -2.54 18.36 -5.94
N ALA A 272 -2.37 19.06 -4.81
CA ALA A 272 -3.28 19.00 -3.67
C ALA A 272 -4.74 19.35 -4.02
N TRP A 273 -4.96 20.20 -5.03
CA TRP A 273 -6.33 20.56 -5.41
C TRP A 273 -7.10 19.42 -6.08
N ILE A 274 -6.46 18.52 -6.86
CA ILE A 274 -7.19 17.40 -7.49
C ILE A 274 -7.71 16.48 -6.38
N VAL A 275 -6.87 16.15 -5.41
CA VAL A 275 -7.26 15.34 -4.25
C VAL A 275 -8.34 16.04 -3.41
N SER A 276 -8.20 17.35 -3.21
CA SER A 276 -9.23 18.16 -2.53
C SER A 276 -10.57 18.14 -3.27
N GLU A 277 -10.56 18.23 -4.60
CA GLU A 277 -11.78 18.23 -5.40
C GLU A 277 -12.39 16.82 -5.50
N LEU A 278 -11.58 15.76 -5.54
CA LEU A 278 -12.06 14.38 -5.40
C LEU A 278 -12.78 14.19 -4.07
N ARG A 279 -12.21 14.71 -2.97
CA ARG A 279 -12.85 14.68 -1.65
C ARG A 279 -14.15 15.45 -1.62
N LYS A 280 -14.16 16.66 -2.19
CA LYS A 280 -15.31 17.56 -2.19
C LYS A 280 -16.46 17.07 -3.07
N GLN A 281 -16.17 16.58 -4.28
CA GLN A 281 -17.18 16.17 -5.25
C GLN A 281 -17.64 14.73 -5.08
N HIS A 282 -16.75 13.84 -4.62
CA HIS A 282 -16.99 12.39 -4.61
C HIS A 282 -16.84 11.75 -3.22
N GLY A 283 -16.54 12.54 -2.17
CA GLY A 283 -16.31 11.98 -0.84
C GLY A 283 -15.03 11.16 -0.72
N CYS A 284 -14.11 11.24 -1.69
CA CYS A 284 -12.86 10.50 -1.71
C CYS A 284 -11.96 10.92 -0.54
N ARG A 285 -11.94 10.09 0.51
CA ARG A 285 -11.14 10.36 1.71
C ARG A 285 -9.66 10.12 1.46
N ARG A 286 -9.36 9.03 0.73
CA ARG A 286 -7.98 8.58 0.45
C ARG A 286 -7.68 8.56 -1.04
N TYR A 287 -6.55 9.14 -1.41
CA TYR A 287 -5.94 8.99 -2.73
C TYR A 287 -4.60 8.29 -2.55
N VAL A 288 -4.42 7.16 -3.23
CA VAL A 288 -3.21 6.33 -3.15
C VAL A 288 -2.57 6.30 -4.53
N SER A 289 -1.38 6.86 -4.66
CA SER A 289 -0.56 6.67 -5.87
C SER A 289 0.37 5.50 -5.64
N THR A 290 0.32 4.51 -6.53
CA THR A 290 1.29 3.41 -6.56
C THR A 290 2.30 3.65 -7.67
N VAL A 291 2.70 4.89 -7.94
CA VAL A 291 3.76 5.15 -8.91
C VAL A 291 5.10 4.96 -8.21
N THR A 292 5.95 4.11 -8.77
CA THR A 292 7.34 3.94 -8.30
C THR A 292 8.26 4.99 -8.92
N ARG A 293 9.45 5.16 -8.37
CA ARG A 293 10.48 6.00 -8.98
C ARG A 293 10.97 5.41 -10.31
N SER A 294 11.02 4.09 -10.41
CA SER A 294 11.31 3.40 -11.68
C SER A 294 10.30 3.80 -12.76
N GLN A 295 9.01 3.84 -12.42
CA GLN A 295 7.95 4.30 -13.32
C GLN A 295 8.08 5.80 -13.63
N LYS A 296 8.49 6.63 -12.66
CA LYS A 296 8.77 8.05 -12.90
C LYS A 296 9.89 8.26 -13.94
N TYR A 297 11.01 7.54 -13.85
CA TYR A 297 12.07 7.60 -14.88
C TYR A 297 11.53 7.29 -16.27
N LEU A 298 10.67 6.27 -16.35
CA LEU A 298 10.01 5.87 -17.59
C LEU A 298 9.07 6.94 -18.14
N LEU A 299 8.37 7.66 -17.26
CA LEU A 299 7.47 8.75 -17.64
C LEU A 299 8.20 10.00 -18.12
N ASP A 300 9.31 10.33 -17.45
CA ASP A 300 10.10 11.54 -17.68
C ASP A 300 11.02 11.38 -18.91
N GLU A 301 11.69 10.24 -19.06
CA GLU A 301 12.67 10.04 -20.15
C GLU A 301 12.10 9.27 -21.36
N GLY A 302 10.96 8.60 -21.18
CA GLY A 302 10.35 7.77 -22.21
C GLY A 302 11.02 6.39 -22.37
N LEU A 303 10.36 5.52 -23.14
CA LEU A 303 10.70 4.09 -23.25
C LEU A 303 12.14 3.81 -23.69
N LEU A 304 12.64 4.58 -24.66
CA LEU A 304 13.95 4.34 -25.28
C LEU A 304 15.12 4.72 -24.38
N PHE A 305 14.93 5.67 -23.46
CA PHE A 305 16.02 6.24 -22.66
C PHE A 305 15.98 5.83 -21.20
N ALA A 306 14.78 5.52 -20.66
CA ALA A 306 14.62 5.21 -19.24
C ALA A 306 15.19 3.85 -18.80
N ARG A 307 15.47 2.91 -19.70
CA ARG A 307 15.95 1.57 -19.32
C ARG A 307 17.23 1.62 -18.49
N SER A 308 18.22 2.41 -18.92
CA SER A 308 19.51 2.49 -18.22
C SER A 308 19.39 3.15 -16.84
N PRO A 309 18.70 4.30 -16.68
CA PRO A 309 18.41 4.89 -15.38
C PRO A 309 17.62 3.98 -14.44
N VAL A 310 16.59 3.28 -14.94
CA VAL A 310 15.79 2.35 -14.11
C VAL A 310 16.67 1.22 -13.58
N LEU A 311 17.43 0.55 -14.44
CA LEU A 311 18.30 -0.56 -14.02
C LEU A 311 19.41 -0.09 -13.07
N ARG A 312 19.98 1.10 -13.32
CA ARG A 312 20.98 1.71 -12.42
C ARG A 312 20.35 2.00 -11.06
N TYR A 313 19.19 2.66 -11.04
CA TYR A 313 18.48 2.98 -9.81
C TYR A 313 18.15 1.74 -8.98
N GLN A 314 17.56 0.72 -9.61
CA GLN A 314 17.23 -0.54 -8.95
C GLN A 314 18.47 -1.21 -8.38
N SER A 315 19.54 -1.34 -9.20
CA SER A 315 20.80 -1.89 -8.74
C SER A 315 21.39 -1.09 -7.58
N ASP A 316 21.34 0.24 -7.62
CA ASP A 316 21.89 1.10 -6.57
C ASP A 316 21.10 0.96 -5.26
N VAL A 317 19.78 0.82 -5.33
CA VAL A 317 18.91 0.65 -4.16
C VAL A 317 19.00 -0.77 -3.59
N GLU A 318 19.02 -1.80 -4.44
CA GLU A 318 19.17 -3.19 -4.02
C GLU A 318 20.58 -3.48 -3.46
N ARG A 319 21.63 -2.79 -3.95
CA ARG A 319 23.01 -2.93 -3.44
C ARG A 319 23.28 -2.23 -2.12
N ARG A 320 22.39 -1.37 -1.62
CA ARG A 320 22.56 -0.64 -0.35
C ARG A 320 22.52 -1.53 0.91
N LEU A 321 22.75 -2.83 0.75
CA LEU A 321 22.90 -3.77 1.84
C LEU A 321 24.24 -3.53 2.57
N PRO A 322 24.25 -3.55 3.92
CA PRO A 322 23.23 -4.17 4.77
C PRO A 322 21.94 -3.33 4.96
N PRO A 323 20.81 -3.97 5.32
CA PRO A 323 19.49 -3.34 5.51
C PRO A 323 19.48 -2.12 6.45
N THR A 324 20.55 -1.87 7.20
CA THR A 324 20.70 -0.73 8.12
C THR A 324 20.70 0.63 7.42
N SER A 325 20.92 0.70 6.11
CA SER A 325 20.90 1.96 5.36
C SER A 325 19.50 2.38 4.86
N VAL A 326 18.54 1.46 4.86
CA VAL A 326 17.15 1.72 4.45
C VAL A 326 16.32 1.87 5.72
N PRO A 327 15.65 3.02 5.94
CA PRO A 327 14.74 3.19 7.07
C PRO A 327 13.64 2.15 6.98
N LEU A 328 13.45 1.41 8.05
CA LEU A 328 12.32 0.51 8.12
C LEU A 328 11.04 1.27 8.44
N ILE A 329 9.99 0.94 7.72
CA ILE A 329 8.64 1.40 7.94
C ILE A 329 7.95 0.34 8.77
N ARG A 330 7.25 0.76 9.82
CA ARG A 330 6.38 -0.13 10.58
C ARG A 330 5.18 -0.56 9.72
N PRO A 331 4.66 -1.79 9.89
CA PRO A 331 3.41 -2.16 9.24
C PRO A 331 2.25 -1.31 9.79
N PRO A 332 1.24 -1.01 8.96
CA PRO A 332 -0.06 -0.53 9.43
C PRO A 332 -0.75 -1.46 10.42
N ARG A 333 -1.69 -0.93 11.20
CA ARG A 333 -2.46 -1.75 12.15
C ARG A 333 -3.34 -2.74 11.38
N ASN A 334 -3.56 -3.93 11.95
CA ASN A 334 -4.36 -4.98 11.33
C ASN A 334 -3.96 -5.42 9.91
N TYR A 335 -2.77 -5.04 9.40
CA TYR A 335 -2.34 -5.39 8.04
C TYR A 335 -2.39 -6.89 7.73
N GLY A 336 -1.87 -7.72 8.64
CA GLY A 336 -1.85 -9.17 8.58
C GLY A 336 -3.27 -9.76 8.59
N PRO A 337 -4.02 -9.60 9.70
CA PRO A 337 -5.35 -10.20 9.84
C PRO A 337 -6.40 -9.67 8.86
N SER A 338 -6.46 -8.35 8.63
CA SER A 338 -7.55 -7.73 7.84
C SER A 338 -7.31 -7.82 6.33
N THR A 339 -6.04 -7.85 5.90
CA THR A 339 -5.67 -7.76 4.49
C THR A 339 -4.93 -9.00 4.03
N LEU A 340 -3.74 -9.28 4.58
CA LEU A 340 -2.92 -10.40 4.09
C LEU A 340 -3.62 -11.74 4.22
N GLN A 341 -4.25 -12.01 5.36
CA GLN A 341 -4.95 -13.26 5.60
C GLN A 341 -6.08 -13.47 4.57
N LYS A 342 -6.92 -12.44 4.34
CA LYS A 342 -8.02 -12.50 3.37
C LYS A 342 -7.52 -12.71 1.93
N LEU A 343 -6.42 -12.06 1.54
CA LEU A 343 -5.81 -12.23 0.22
C LEU A 343 -5.29 -13.66 0.03
N LEU A 344 -4.55 -14.20 1.01
CA LEU A 344 -3.99 -15.55 0.96
C LEU A 344 -5.10 -16.62 0.94
N ASP A 345 -6.13 -16.48 1.77
CA ASP A 345 -7.25 -17.41 1.85
C ASP A 345 -8.11 -17.40 0.58
N SER A 346 -8.25 -16.22 -0.06
CA SER A 346 -8.99 -16.05 -1.31
C SER A 346 -8.17 -16.40 -2.55
N GLY A 347 -6.89 -16.80 -2.39
CA GLY A 347 -6.00 -17.10 -3.51
C GLY A 347 -5.64 -15.88 -4.38
N VAL A 348 -5.78 -14.66 -3.83
CA VAL A 348 -5.38 -13.42 -4.50
C VAL A 348 -3.88 -13.21 -4.27
N ILE A 349 -3.08 -13.79 -5.17
CA ILE A 349 -1.63 -13.85 -5.06
C ILE A 349 -0.94 -12.90 -6.05
N PHE A 350 -0.02 -12.07 -5.55
CA PHE A 350 0.90 -11.31 -6.40
C PHE A 350 2.19 -12.09 -6.62
N ARG A 351 2.36 -12.66 -7.82
CA ARG A 351 3.50 -13.54 -8.10
C ARG A 351 4.82 -12.76 -8.30
N PRO A 352 5.94 -13.27 -7.76
CA PRO A 352 7.23 -12.58 -7.80
C PRO A 352 7.88 -12.51 -9.19
N ASP A 353 7.39 -13.30 -10.16
CA ASP A 353 7.88 -13.36 -11.53
C ASP A 353 7.23 -12.34 -12.47
N ARG A 354 6.19 -11.63 -12.00
CA ARG A 354 5.42 -10.65 -12.81
C ARG A 354 6.02 -9.25 -12.84
N ASN A 355 7.20 -9.05 -12.25
CA ASN A 355 7.93 -7.79 -12.38
C ASN A 355 8.67 -7.76 -13.72
N GLU A 356 8.51 -6.69 -14.50
CA GLU A 356 9.18 -6.50 -15.79
C GLU A 356 10.72 -6.46 -15.67
N ASN A 357 11.25 -6.29 -14.44
CA ASN A 357 12.68 -6.28 -14.15
C ASN A 357 13.22 -7.64 -13.68
N GLY A 358 12.45 -8.71 -13.85
CA GLY A 358 12.85 -10.09 -13.56
C GLY A 358 12.31 -10.63 -12.24
N PRO A 359 12.51 -11.94 -11.98
CA PRO A 359 11.95 -12.59 -10.81
C PRO A 359 12.60 -12.10 -9.51
N ASN A 360 11.75 -11.77 -8.53
CA ASN A 360 12.19 -11.32 -7.21
C ASN A 360 12.40 -12.49 -6.21
N SER A 361 12.09 -13.73 -6.59
CA SER A 361 12.09 -14.88 -5.67
C SER A 361 13.44 -15.10 -4.98
N ASN A 362 14.57 -14.83 -5.63
CA ASN A 362 15.89 -15.12 -5.04
C ASN A 362 16.62 -13.88 -4.51
N LYS A 363 15.95 -12.73 -4.45
CA LYS A 363 16.57 -11.48 -4.01
C LYS A 363 16.37 -11.26 -2.51
N GLY A 364 17.45 -10.93 -1.79
CA GLY A 364 17.38 -10.50 -0.40
C GLY A 364 16.73 -9.13 -0.20
N ALA A 365 16.71 -8.30 -1.25
CA ALA A 365 16.00 -7.02 -1.29
C ALA A 365 15.45 -6.77 -2.69
N PHE A 366 14.31 -6.10 -2.80
CA PHE A 366 13.77 -5.67 -4.09
C PHE A 366 13.03 -4.35 -3.97
N VAL A 367 13.03 -3.58 -5.06
CA VAL A 367 12.17 -2.41 -5.26
C VAL A 367 11.23 -2.70 -6.43
N ARG A 368 9.98 -2.26 -6.35
CA ARG A 368 9.04 -2.50 -7.46
C ARG A 368 9.50 -1.75 -8.72
N GLY A 369 9.35 -2.43 -9.84
CA GLY A 369 9.74 -1.93 -11.15
C GLY A 369 8.87 -0.84 -11.73
N CYS A 370 9.16 -0.51 -12.99
CA CYS A 370 8.18 0.11 -13.87
C CYS A 370 7.29 -0.98 -14.52
N CYS A 371 6.14 -0.56 -15.04
CA CYS A 371 5.29 -1.36 -15.89
C CYS A 371 5.04 -0.64 -17.22
N PHE A 372 5.44 -1.25 -18.35
CA PHE A 372 5.21 -0.73 -19.69
C PHE A 372 3.72 -0.66 -20.04
N ALA A 373 2.92 -1.58 -19.50
CA ALA A 373 1.48 -1.53 -19.66
C ALA A 373 0.91 -0.25 -19.00
N ASP A 374 1.37 0.11 -17.80
CA ASP A 374 0.96 1.34 -17.11
C ASP A 374 1.45 2.59 -17.84
N LEU A 375 2.68 2.60 -18.36
CA LEU A 375 3.17 3.71 -19.19
C LEU A 375 2.29 3.92 -20.42
N THR A 376 2.05 2.84 -21.17
CA THR A 376 1.28 2.88 -22.42
C THR A 376 -0.12 3.39 -22.12
N GLU A 377 -0.73 2.86 -21.07
CA GLU A 377 -2.05 3.25 -20.62
C GLU A 377 -2.11 4.72 -20.19
N LEU A 378 -1.15 5.19 -19.39
CA LEU A 378 -1.08 6.60 -18.98
C LEU A 378 -0.92 7.55 -20.18
N LYS A 379 -0.06 7.19 -21.15
CA LYS A 379 0.20 8.04 -22.33
C LYS A 379 -0.98 8.06 -23.31
N THR A 380 -1.81 7.02 -23.31
CA THR A 380 -3.01 6.92 -24.16
C THR A 380 -4.31 7.26 -23.43
N TRP A 381 -4.24 7.55 -22.12
CA TRP A 381 -5.39 8.00 -21.33
C TRP A 381 -5.96 9.30 -21.93
N PRO A 382 -7.28 9.37 -22.21
CA PRO A 382 -7.91 10.57 -22.73
C PRO A 382 -7.64 11.77 -21.82
N ARG A 383 -7.37 12.94 -22.38
CA ARG A 383 -7.12 14.16 -21.60
C ARG A 383 -8.36 15.02 -21.58
N ASP A 384 -8.60 15.67 -20.45
CA ASP A 384 -9.70 16.62 -20.36
C ASP A 384 -9.33 17.90 -21.13
N SER A 385 -10.19 18.29 -22.07
CA SER A 385 -10.01 19.52 -22.84
C SER A 385 -10.14 20.78 -21.99
N THR A 386 -10.95 20.75 -20.92
CA THR A 386 -11.25 21.93 -20.08
C THR A 386 -10.20 22.12 -18.99
N GLY A 387 -9.64 21.02 -18.48
CA GLY A 387 -8.50 21.01 -17.55
C GLY A 387 -7.13 21.27 -18.18
N GLY A 388 -7.10 21.45 -19.50
CA GLY A 388 -5.88 21.49 -20.31
C GLY A 388 -5.23 20.10 -20.45
N THR A 389 -4.24 19.99 -21.34
CA THR A 389 -3.65 18.69 -21.76
C THR A 389 -2.95 17.88 -20.65
N ALA A 390 -2.92 18.36 -19.41
CA ALA A 390 -2.31 17.67 -18.28
C ALA A 390 -3.30 16.74 -17.56
N ILE A 391 -4.55 17.14 -17.40
CA ILE A 391 -5.52 16.41 -16.56
C ILE A 391 -6.06 15.21 -17.33
N ARG A 392 -6.05 14.04 -16.67
CA ARG A 392 -6.67 12.83 -17.20
C ARG A 392 -8.19 12.95 -17.17
N PHE A 393 -8.84 12.61 -18.27
CA PHE A 393 -10.30 12.57 -18.35
C PHE A 393 -10.87 11.67 -17.26
N GLY A 394 -11.92 12.14 -16.60
CA GLY A 394 -12.55 11.48 -15.46
C GLY A 394 -12.04 11.91 -14.09
N PHE A 395 -10.93 12.65 -14.01
CA PHE A 395 -10.53 13.37 -12.80
C PHE A 395 -11.17 14.77 -12.76
N PRO A 396 -11.41 15.33 -11.56
CA PRO A 396 -12.06 16.63 -11.44
C PRO A 396 -11.23 17.76 -12.07
N VAL A 397 -11.91 18.72 -12.69
CA VAL A 397 -11.33 19.93 -13.29
C VAL A 397 -11.67 21.16 -12.45
N ARG A 398 -10.69 22.04 -12.23
CA ARG A 398 -10.89 23.26 -11.43
C ARG A 398 -11.92 24.19 -12.09
N GLY A 399 -12.96 24.54 -11.33
CA GLY A 399 -13.97 25.51 -11.76
C GLY A 399 -15.12 24.92 -12.57
N GLU A 400 -15.08 23.62 -12.90
CA GLU A 400 -16.27 22.91 -13.35
C GLU A 400 -17.10 22.53 -12.13
N ILE A 401 -18.29 23.13 -12.03
CA ILE A 401 -19.36 22.57 -11.21
C ILE A 401 -19.78 21.31 -11.95
N ASP A 402 -19.52 20.12 -11.38
CA ASP A 402 -19.94 18.86 -11.97
C ASP A 402 -21.43 18.95 -12.34
N VAL A 403 -21.70 19.05 -13.64
CA VAL A 403 -23.05 19.21 -14.17
C VAL A 403 -23.89 17.98 -13.82
N ALA A 404 -23.26 16.81 -13.62
CA ALA A 404 -23.92 15.60 -13.13
C ALA A 404 -24.19 15.67 -11.62
N ALA A 405 -23.30 16.26 -10.81
CA ALA A 405 -23.60 16.57 -9.41
C ALA A 405 -24.74 17.59 -9.31
N LYS A 406 -24.75 18.62 -10.17
CA LYS A 406 -25.82 19.60 -10.25
C LYS A 406 -27.14 18.98 -10.71
N ALA A 407 -27.10 18.07 -11.68
CA ALA A 407 -28.27 17.33 -12.14
C ALA A 407 -28.80 16.35 -11.07
N ARG A 408 -27.91 15.70 -10.30
CA ARG A 408 -28.28 14.86 -9.15
C ARG A 408 -28.88 15.69 -8.01
N MET A 409 -28.29 16.85 -7.68
CA MET A 409 -28.84 17.79 -6.72
C MET A 409 -30.21 18.32 -7.17
N ALA A 410 -30.38 18.63 -8.45
CA ALA A 410 -31.65 19.05 -9.00
C ALA A 410 -32.71 17.94 -8.97
N ALA A 411 -32.33 16.69 -9.28
CA ALA A 411 -33.23 15.54 -9.20
C ALA A 411 -33.62 15.19 -7.76
N ALA A 412 -32.67 15.27 -6.81
CA ALA A 412 -32.94 15.07 -5.39
C ALA A 412 -33.84 16.17 -4.80
N ALA A 413 -33.65 17.44 -5.20
CA ALA A 413 -34.52 18.54 -4.83
C ALA A 413 -35.95 18.34 -5.37
N ALA A 414 -36.09 17.93 -6.64
CA ALA A 414 -37.40 17.63 -7.23
C ALA A 414 -38.12 16.46 -6.54
N ALA A 415 -37.38 15.44 -6.10
CA ALA A 415 -37.95 14.31 -5.34
C ALA A 415 -38.40 14.71 -3.92
N ALA A 416 -37.72 15.66 -3.27
CA ALA A 416 -38.10 16.15 -1.95
C ALA A 416 -39.35 17.06 -1.99
N GLU A 417 -39.55 17.81 -3.08
CA GLU A 417 -40.74 18.66 -3.27
C GLU A 417 -42.00 17.88 -3.66
N GLY A 418 -41.86 16.68 -4.23
CA GLY A 418 -42.98 15.83 -4.66
C GLY A 418 -43.62 14.95 -3.58
N GLY A 419 -43.14 14.98 -2.33
CA GLY A 419 -43.63 14.13 -1.23
C GLY A 419 -44.62 14.79 -0.27
N GLY A 420 -45.06 16.02 -0.55
CA GLY A 420 -45.92 16.79 0.35
C GLY A 420 -47.30 17.07 -0.24
N ASN A 421 -48.20 16.09 -0.16
CA ASN A 421 -49.65 16.25 0.03
C ASN A 421 -50.33 14.94 -0.38
N ASP A 422 -51.06 14.36 0.56
CA ASP A 422 -52.41 13.78 0.37
C ASP A 422 -52.70 12.88 1.59
N ASP A 423 -52.91 13.49 2.75
CA ASP A 423 -53.52 12.83 3.92
C ASP A 423 -54.25 13.91 4.75
N ASP A 424 -55.33 14.44 4.18
CA ASP A 424 -56.44 15.04 4.92
C ASP A 424 -57.70 14.28 4.50
N ASP A 425 -58.10 13.27 5.28
CA ASP A 425 -59.46 12.69 5.34
C ASP A 425 -59.79 12.19 6.75
#